data_AF-A0A9D9JG81-F1
#
_entry.id   AF-A0A9D9JG81-F1
#
_cell.length_a   1.000
_cell.length_b   1.000
_cell.length_c   1.000
_cell.angle_alpha   90.00
_cell.angle_beta   90.00
_cell.angle_gamma   90.00
#
_symmetry.space_group_name_H-M   'P 1'
#
loop_
_entity.id
_entity.type
_entity.pdbx_description
1 polymer ?
#
loop_
_entity_poly.entity_id
_entity_poly.type
_entity_poly.pdbx_seq_one_letter_code
_entity_poly.pdbx_strand_id
1 'polypeptide(L)'
;HGDRRPVWITEFGWTTNNPAPGYEYGQYVSEEQQAEYLVRAFEIARTRWPWVTGMFVWCLNFSTIVGPDDEKGPWSVLNSDWSPRPAYRALSAMPKQP
;
A
#
# COMPACT_ATOMS: atom_id res chain seq x y z
N HIS A 1 5.63 -23.24 -16.20
CA HIS A 1 6.44 -24.41 -15.80
C HIS A 1 5.79 -25.27 -14.70
N GLY A 2 4.45 -25.41 -14.62
CA GLY A 2 3.80 -26.40 -13.72
C GLY A 2 4.04 -26.27 -12.21
N ASP A 3 4.68 -25.19 -11.74
CA ASP A 3 4.89 -24.94 -10.31
C ASP A 3 3.54 -24.63 -9.62
N ARG A 4 3.34 -25.20 -8.44
CA ARG A 4 2.10 -25.12 -7.65
C ARG A 4 2.33 -24.57 -6.25
N ARG A 5 3.55 -24.15 -5.93
CA ARG A 5 3.86 -23.60 -4.61
C ARG A 5 3.10 -22.28 -4.41
N PRO A 6 2.64 -22.01 -3.18
CA PRO A 6 2.08 -20.71 -2.87
C PRO A 6 3.13 -19.62 -3.03
N VAL A 7 2.67 -18.43 -3.44
CA VAL A 7 3.49 -17.23 -3.58
C VAL A 7 3.04 -16.19 -2.57
N TRP A 8 4.00 -15.47 -2.00
CA TRP A 8 3.74 -14.28 -1.19
C TRP A 8 4.22 -13.04 -1.92
N ILE A 9 3.40 -11.98 -1.88
CA ILE A 9 3.81 -10.63 -2.25
C ILE A 9 4.22 -9.96 -0.95
N THR A 10 5.52 -9.94 -0.70
CA THR A 10 6.08 -9.50 0.58
C THR A 10 5.99 -7.99 0.77
N GLU A 11 5.96 -7.21 -0.31
CA GLU A 11 5.82 -5.76 -0.28
C GLU A 11 5.09 -5.27 -1.55
N PHE A 12 4.10 -4.40 -1.39
CA PHE A 12 3.49 -3.64 -2.48
C PHE A 12 2.87 -2.34 -1.96
N GLY A 13 2.68 -1.37 -2.85
CA GLY A 13 1.99 -0.13 -2.53
C GLY A 13 2.00 0.87 -3.69
N TRP A 14 1.52 2.07 -3.39
CA TRP A 14 1.61 3.24 -4.27
C TRP A 14 2.03 4.44 -3.42
N THR A 15 3.01 5.21 -3.87
CA THR A 15 3.31 6.51 -3.27
C THR A 15 2.30 7.55 -3.71
N THR A 16 1.99 8.49 -2.83
CA THR A 16 1.28 9.74 -3.18
C THR A 16 2.28 10.85 -3.48
N ASN A 17 1.86 12.12 -3.45
CA ASN A 17 2.71 13.29 -3.72
C ASN A 17 4.05 13.21 -2.95
N ASN A 18 5.10 12.83 -3.65
CA ASN A 18 6.39 12.48 -3.06
C ASN A 18 7.43 13.53 -3.43
N PRO A 19 7.99 14.26 -2.44
CA PRO A 19 8.95 15.33 -2.70
C PRO A 19 10.36 14.82 -3.00
N ALA A 20 10.64 13.53 -2.79
CA ALA A 20 11.99 13.00 -2.98
C ALA A 20 12.36 12.90 -4.47
N PRO A 21 13.61 13.26 -4.85
CA PRO A 21 14.07 13.13 -6.24
C PRO A 21 13.91 11.71 -6.78
N GLY A 22 13.33 11.58 -7.98
CA GLY A 22 13.05 10.30 -8.62
C GLY A 22 11.69 9.66 -8.26
N TYR A 23 10.93 10.28 -7.35
CA TYR A 23 9.59 9.83 -6.96
C TYR A 23 8.48 10.80 -7.40
N GLU A 24 8.78 11.73 -8.30
CA GLU A 24 7.86 12.76 -8.77
C GLU A 24 6.58 12.17 -9.39
N TYR A 25 6.64 10.92 -9.88
CA TYR A 25 5.46 10.20 -10.38
C TYR A 25 4.37 10.00 -9.32
N GLY A 26 4.72 10.06 -8.03
CA GLY A 26 3.75 9.99 -6.93
C GLY A 26 2.73 11.13 -6.96
N GLN A 27 3.05 12.27 -7.59
CA GLN A 27 2.10 13.39 -7.75
C GLN A 27 0.83 13.01 -8.54
N TYR A 28 0.88 11.91 -9.31
CA TYR A 28 -0.25 11.42 -10.11
C TYR A 28 -1.18 10.48 -9.35
N VAL A 29 -0.91 10.23 -8.06
CA VAL A 29 -1.73 9.38 -7.20
C VAL A 29 -2.16 10.18 -5.97
N SER A 30 -3.46 10.48 -5.87
CA SER A 30 -4.03 11.07 -4.66
C SER A 30 -4.08 10.07 -3.49
N GLU A 31 -4.29 10.54 -2.27
CA GLU A 31 -4.45 9.64 -1.12
C GLU A 31 -5.69 8.73 -1.24
N GLU A 32 -6.76 9.21 -1.88
CA GLU A 32 -7.96 8.43 -2.20
C GLU A 32 -7.64 7.35 -3.23
N GLN A 33 -6.90 7.69 -4.29
CA GLN A 33 -6.47 6.71 -5.29
C GLN A 33 -5.55 5.64 -4.68
N GLN A 34 -4.63 6.04 -3.79
CA GLN A 34 -3.82 5.09 -3.03
C GLN A 34 -4.73 4.11 -2.25
N ALA A 35 -5.76 4.61 -1.58
CA ALA A 35 -6.71 3.78 -0.85
C ALA A 35 -7.46 2.78 -1.76
N GLU A 36 -7.98 3.28 -2.89
CA GLU A 36 -8.69 2.46 -3.88
C GLU A 36 -7.80 1.38 -4.48
N TYR A 37 -6.56 1.73 -4.89
CA TYR A 37 -5.63 0.79 -5.51
C TYR A 37 -5.19 -0.30 -4.55
N LEU A 38 -4.93 0.04 -3.29
CA LEU A 38 -4.54 -0.93 -2.26
C LEU A 38 -5.65 -1.95 -2.00
N VAL A 39 -6.90 -1.51 -1.82
CA VAL A 39 -8.03 -2.43 -1.65
C VAL A 39 -8.23 -3.28 -2.91
N ARG A 40 -8.19 -2.65 -4.09
CA ARG A 40 -8.37 -3.34 -5.36
C ARG A 40 -7.29 -4.40 -5.62
N ALA A 41 -6.05 -4.18 -5.20
CA ALA A 41 -4.98 -5.16 -5.31
C ALA A 41 -5.29 -6.44 -4.52
N PHE A 42 -5.79 -6.32 -3.29
CA PHE A 42 -6.23 -7.47 -2.51
C PHE A 42 -7.43 -8.18 -3.15
N GLU A 43 -8.40 -7.43 -3.68
CA GLU A 43 -9.53 -8.04 -4.40
C GLU A 43 -9.07 -8.84 -5.62
N ILE A 44 -8.14 -8.29 -6.40
CA ILE A 44 -7.57 -8.96 -7.58
C ILE A 44 -6.88 -10.25 -7.16
N ALA A 45 -6.01 -10.21 -6.14
CA ALA A 45 -5.32 -11.40 -5.68
C ALA A 45 -6.29 -12.48 -5.22
N ARG A 46 -7.31 -12.12 -4.42
CA ARG A 46 -8.34 -13.06 -3.94
C ARG A 46 -9.16 -13.68 -5.07
N THR A 47 -9.47 -12.91 -6.10
CA THR A 47 -10.39 -13.35 -7.17
C THR A 47 -9.70 -13.94 -8.39
N ARG A 48 -8.42 -13.59 -8.63
CA ARG A 48 -7.70 -13.94 -9.86
C ARG A 48 -6.40 -14.70 -9.63
N TRP A 49 -5.81 -14.63 -8.43
CA TRP A 49 -4.52 -15.25 -8.14
C TRP A 49 -4.64 -16.26 -6.99
N PRO A 50 -5.30 -17.42 -7.21
CA PRO A 50 -5.51 -18.42 -6.16
C PRO A 50 -4.21 -19.01 -5.59
N TRP A 51 -3.05 -18.78 -6.23
CA TRP A 51 -1.73 -19.19 -5.73
C TRP A 51 -1.08 -18.14 -4.81
N VAL A 52 -1.61 -16.91 -4.72
CA VAL A 52 -1.11 -15.89 -3.80
C VAL A 52 -1.79 -16.07 -2.45
N THR A 53 -1.02 -16.50 -1.46
CA THR A 53 -1.54 -16.82 -0.10
C THR A 53 -1.17 -15.78 0.95
N GLY A 54 -0.29 -14.84 0.61
CA GLY A 54 0.14 -13.75 1.48
C GLY A 54 0.40 -12.49 0.66
N MET A 55 -0.04 -11.35 1.18
CA MET A 55 0.20 -10.03 0.61
C MET A 55 0.33 -9.02 1.73
N PHE A 56 1.41 -8.22 1.71
CA PHE A 56 1.69 -7.26 2.77
C PHE A 56 1.86 -5.87 2.15
N VAL A 57 1.01 -4.93 2.58
CA VAL A 57 1.12 -3.52 2.16
C VAL A 57 2.34 -2.92 2.84
N TRP A 58 3.17 -2.27 2.04
CA TRP A 58 4.19 -1.36 2.52
C TRP A 58 3.75 0.07 2.11
N CYS A 59 3.57 1.03 3.03
CA CYS A 59 4.05 1.09 4.42
C CYS A 59 2.96 1.46 5.44
N LEU A 60 3.09 0.96 6.69
CA LEU A 60 2.25 1.42 7.81
C LEU A 60 2.56 2.87 8.23
N ASN A 61 3.79 3.17 8.67
CA ASN A 61 4.08 4.36 9.49
C ASN A 61 5.44 5.04 9.22
N PHE A 62 6.11 4.86 8.08
CA PHE A 62 7.38 5.56 7.82
C PHE A 62 7.25 7.08 7.98
N SER A 63 6.10 7.67 7.65
CA SER A 63 5.75 9.08 7.90
C SER A 63 5.95 9.53 9.37
N THR A 64 5.92 8.61 10.34
CA THR A 64 6.15 8.88 11.77
C THR A 64 7.62 8.79 12.19
N ILE A 65 8.49 8.29 11.30
CA ILE A 65 9.89 7.96 11.58
C ILE A 65 10.84 8.87 10.80
N VAL A 66 10.55 9.10 9.51
CA VAL A 66 11.42 9.87 8.62
C VAL A 66 10.97 11.32 8.49
N GLY A 67 11.88 12.17 8.01
CA GLY A 67 11.56 13.57 7.70
C GLY A 67 10.57 13.71 6.54
N PRO A 68 9.96 14.90 6.38
CA PRO A 68 8.93 15.15 5.36
C PRO A 68 9.45 14.99 3.91
N ASP A 69 10.76 15.11 3.70
CA ASP A 69 11.40 15.01 2.38
C ASP A 69 11.93 13.60 2.04
N ASP A 70 11.81 12.63 2.97
CA ASP A 70 12.25 11.25 2.72
C ASP A 70 11.22 10.50 1.88
N GLU A 71 11.71 9.76 0.88
CA GLU A 71 10.88 9.06 -0.10
C GLU A 71 9.88 8.08 0.52
N LYS A 72 10.12 7.55 1.73
CA LYS A 72 9.28 6.52 2.37
C LYS A 72 8.01 7.09 3.00
N GLY A 73 8.03 8.36 3.40
CA GLY A 73 6.91 9.00 4.10
C GLY A 73 5.59 8.94 3.30
N PRO A 74 5.59 9.33 2.02
CA PRO A 74 4.41 9.31 1.15
C PRO A 74 3.81 7.92 0.86
N TRP A 75 4.55 6.82 1.08
CA TRP A 75 4.01 5.45 0.99
C TRP A 75 3.21 5.01 2.21
N SER A 76 3.29 5.77 3.31
CA SER A 76 2.66 5.39 4.57
C SER A 76 1.14 5.50 4.50
N VAL A 77 0.44 4.61 5.19
CA VAL A 77 -1.02 4.69 5.36
C VAL A 77 -1.44 5.48 6.61
N LEU A 78 -0.47 5.84 7.46
CA LEU A 78 -0.64 6.78 8.56
C LEU A 78 0.04 8.11 8.25
N ASN A 79 -0.47 9.19 8.83
CA ASN A 79 0.22 10.48 8.89
C ASN A 79 1.31 10.47 9.97
N SER A 80 2.18 11.49 9.94
CA SER A 80 3.27 11.67 10.90
C SER A 80 2.81 11.84 12.35
N ASP A 81 1.57 12.29 12.55
CA ASP A 81 0.91 12.46 13.85
C ASP A 81 0.10 11.22 14.27
N TRP A 82 0.30 10.08 13.61
CA TRP A 82 -0.47 8.83 13.79
C TRP A 82 -1.94 8.89 13.37
N SER A 83 -2.42 10.02 12.84
CA SER A 83 -3.77 10.07 12.29
C SER A 83 -3.88 9.20 11.04
N PRO A 84 -5.02 8.52 10.81
CA PRO A 84 -5.16 7.61 9.69
C PRO A 84 -5.41 8.35 8.37
N ARG A 85 -4.65 8.00 7.32
CA ARG A 85 -4.92 8.42 5.93
C ARG A 85 -6.10 7.64 5.34
N PRO A 86 -6.67 8.07 4.19
CA PRO A 86 -7.70 7.31 3.47
C PRO A 86 -7.34 5.83 3.29
N ALA A 87 -6.08 5.53 2.95
CA ALA A 87 -5.61 4.16 2.75
C ALA A 87 -5.74 3.28 4.01
N TYR A 88 -5.38 3.78 5.20
CA TYR A 88 -5.54 3.01 6.44
C TYR A 88 -7.01 2.71 6.73
N ARG A 89 -7.88 3.71 6.54
CA ARG A 89 -9.32 3.56 6.76
C ARG A 89 -9.91 2.52 5.81
N ALA A 90 -9.55 2.58 4.52
CA ALA A 90 -10.03 1.63 3.51
C ALA A 90 -9.55 0.19 3.78
N LEU A 91 -8.26 0.01 4.07
CA LEU A 91 -7.70 -1.30 4.43
C LEU A 91 -8.30 -1.86 5.73
N SER A 92 -8.59 -0.99 6.70
CA SER A 92 -9.28 -1.40 7.93
C SER A 92 -10.72 -1.83 7.66
N ALA A 93 -11.43 -1.14 6.76
CA ALA A 93 -12.83 -1.39 6.45
C ALA A 93 -13.06 -2.54 5.45
N MET A 94 -12.06 -2.91 4.65
CA MET A 94 -12.23 -3.98 3.66
C MET A 94 -12.57 -5.33 4.33
N PRO A 95 -13.38 -6.19 3.68
CA PRO A 95 -13.64 -7.54 4.18
C PRO A 95 -12.34 -8.32 4.39
N LYS A 96 -12.23 -8.96 5.56
CA LYS A 96 -11.12 -9.86 5.92
C LYS A 96 -11.66 -11.29 5.90
N GLN A 97 -10.92 -12.20 5.26
CA GLN A 97 -11.25 -13.62 5.36
C GLN A 97 -10.83 -14.11 6.76
N PRO A 98 -11.67 -14.91 7.45
CA PRO A 98 -11.29 -15.55 8.71
C PRO A 98 -10.16 -16.56 8.53
#